data_AF-A0A1R1YXR1-F1
#
_entry.id   AF-A0A1R1YXR1-F1
#
_cell.length_a   1.000
_cell.length_b   1.000
_cell.length_c   1.000
_cell.angle_alpha   90.00
_cell.angle_beta   90.00
_cell.angle_gamma   90.00
#
_symmetry.space_group_name_H-M   'P 1'
#
loop_
_entity.id
_entity.type
_entity.pdbx_description
1 polymer ?
#
loop_
_entity_poly.entity_id
_entity_poly.type
_entity_poly.pdbx_seq_one_letter_code
_entity_poly.pdbx_strand_id
1 'polypeptide(L)'
;AALDTRLAPELARLDAILCAPASLNCGVRQKPTGLAPAKPGKRPKLTGAVDRASTAAQILLLEYAEGKPMAEVGWGRATPADIERLGVFHAEEFRLLARPRYVAKANMAGIAPLVVQGLARGKGPVVTMISGHDTNIASLGGLLDLHWKVPGLAADDPAPGGAIVLERLVDTRGQAYVRALYRSQTIEQIRTLADPAVEAPYVAVLPIAGCKARGVIGLCTMQAFQAQLTR
;
A
#
# COMPACT_ATOMS: atom_id res chain seq x y z
N ALA A 1 -1.10 21.25 8.81
CA ALA A 1 -0.01 22.25 8.97
C ALA A 1 1.38 21.71 8.61
N ALA A 2 2.02 20.87 9.44
CA ALA A 2 3.37 20.36 9.14
C ALA A 2 3.40 19.43 7.91
N LEU A 3 2.39 18.54 7.78
CA LEU A 3 2.26 17.67 6.61
C LEU A 3 2.03 18.48 5.32
N ASP A 4 1.15 19.48 5.37
CA ASP A 4 0.88 20.37 4.22
C ASP A 4 2.13 21.13 3.78
N THR A 5 2.94 21.58 4.74
CA THR A 5 4.20 22.29 4.46
C THR A 5 5.19 21.36 3.77
N ARG A 6 5.32 20.12 4.27
CA ARG A 6 6.22 19.12 3.70
C ARG A 6 5.82 18.71 2.28
N LEU A 7 4.51 18.62 2.01
CA LEU A 7 3.96 18.21 0.71
C LEU A 7 3.52 19.40 -0.17
N ALA A 8 3.96 20.61 0.15
CA ALA A 8 3.56 21.81 -0.58
C ALA A 8 3.88 21.73 -2.08
N PRO A 9 5.04 21.22 -2.53
CA PRO A 9 5.34 21.07 -3.95
C PRO A 9 4.39 20.11 -4.69
N GLU A 10 4.02 19.00 -4.06
CA GLU A 10 3.07 18.03 -4.62
C GLU A 10 1.66 18.61 -4.65
N LEU A 11 1.24 19.33 -3.61
CA LEU A 11 -0.08 19.94 -3.53
C LEU A 11 -0.25 21.02 -4.60
N ALA A 12 0.81 21.82 -4.82
CA ALA A 12 0.82 22.80 -5.90
C ALA A 12 0.76 22.15 -7.29
N ARG A 13 1.49 21.04 -7.50
CA ARG A 13 1.45 20.30 -8.76
C ARG A 13 0.07 19.71 -9.03
N LEU A 14 -0.55 19.09 -8.02
CA LEU A 14 -1.89 18.55 -8.15
C LEU A 14 -2.91 19.65 -8.49
N ASP A 15 -2.88 20.79 -7.80
CA ASP A 15 -3.79 21.90 -8.12
C ASP A 15 -3.63 22.40 -9.57
N ALA A 16 -2.41 22.43 -10.12
CA ALA A 16 -2.19 22.79 -11.51
C ALA A 16 -2.83 21.78 -12.50
N ILE A 17 -2.82 20.49 -12.14
CA ILE A 17 -3.49 19.43 -12.91
C ILE A 17 -5.01 19.52 -12.77
N LEU A 18 -5.54 19.87 -11.60
CA LEU A 18 -6.99 19.94 -11.38
C LEU A 18 -7.60 21.23 -11.95
N CYS A 19 -6.91 22.37 -11.85
CA CYS A 19 -7.49 23.70 -12.01
C CYS A 19 -6.87 24.46 -13.21
N ALA A 20 -7.46 24.31 -14.40
CA ALA A 20 -7.08 25.10 -15.58
C ALA A 20 -8.33 25.76 -16.21
N PRO A 21 -8.33 27.10 -16.37
CA PRO A 21 -7.30 28.03 -15.88
C PRO A 21 -7.21 28.04 -14.34
N ALA A 22 -6.08 28.48 -13.80
CA ALA A 22 -5.90 28.56 -12.35
C ALA A 22 -6.97 29.46 -11.72
N SER A 23 -7.57 29.01 -10.62
CA SER A 23 -8.63 29.72 -9.91
C SER A 23 -8.43 29.60 -8.40
N LEU A 24 -8.59 30.71 -7.68
CA LEU A 24 -8.48 30.74 -6.21
C LEU A 24 -9.53 29.86 -5.51
N ASN A 25 -10.64 29.58 -6.20
CA ASN A 25 -11.74 28.75 -5.70
C ASN A 25 -11.64 27.28 -6.12
N CYS A 26 -10.54 26.88 -6.77
CA CYS A 26 -10.29 25.52 -7.21
C CYS A 26 -9.05 24.94 -6.49
N GLY A 27 -9.05 23.63 -6.27
CA GLY A 27 -7.90 22.91 -5.72
C GLY A 27 -8.14 22.33 -4.33
N VAL A 28 -7.20 21.51 -3.88
CA VAL A 28 -7.31 20.74 -2.63
C VAL A 28 -6.83 21.52 -1.42
N ARG A 29 -5.99 22.56 -1.62
CA ARG A 29 -5.35 23.35 -0.56
C ARG A 29 -6.26 24.32 0.21
N GLN A 30 -7.55 24.36 -0.10
CA GLN A 30 -8.52 25.30 0.51
C GLN A 30 -8.72 25.08 2.01
N LYS A 31 -8.50 23.85 2.49
CA LYS A 31 -8.63 23.49 3.91
C LYS A 31 -7.34 22.80 4.37
N PRO A 32 -6.74 23.21 5.49
CA PRO A 32 -5.52 22.58 5.99
C PRO A 32 -5.78 21.12 6.35
N THR A 33 -4.75 20.28 6.26
CA THR A 33 -4.89 18.89 6.68
C THR A 33 -5.08 18.79 8.18
N GLY A 34 -6.08 18.01 8.59
CA GLY A 34 -6.38 17.69 9.98
C GLY A 34 -6.81 16.25 10.16
N LEU A 35 -7.02 15.84 11.41
CA LEU A 35 -7.65 14.57 11.74
C LEU A 35 -9.15 14.79 12.00
N ALA A 36 -9.98 13.93 11.43
CA ALA A 36 -11.41 13.92 11.75
C ALA A 36 -11.61 13.53 13.23
N PRO A 37 -12.67 14.01 13.90
CA PRO A 37 -13.03 13.53 15.23
C PRO A 37 -13.18 12.02 15.27
N ALA A 38 -12.56 11.38 16.25
CA ALA A 38 -12.65 9.94 16.44
C ALA A 38 -14.10 9.52 16.72
N LYS A 39 -14.52 8.41 16.12
CA LYS A 39 -15.84 7.81 16.35
C LYS A 39 -15.66 6.37 16.80
N PRO A 40 -16.34 5.91 17.86
CA PRO A 40 -16.27 4.52 18.30
C PRO A 40 -16.58 3.55 17.15
N GLY A 41 -15.76 2.50 17.02
CA GLY A 41 -15.90 1.49 15.96
C GLY A 41 -15.61 1.97 14.54
N LYS A 42 -15.07 3.19 14.34
CA LYS A 42 -14.67 3.71 13.03
C LYS A 42 -13.16 3.93 12.96
N ARG A 43 -12.62 3.74 11.76
CA ARG A 43 -11.21 4.03 11.45
C ARG A 43 -10.94 5.53 11.58
N PRO A 44 -9.70 5.92 11.96
CA PRO A 44 -9.29 7.32 11.89
C PRO A 44 -9.36 7.81 10.44
N LYS A 45 -9.58 9.11 10.25
CA LYS A 45 -9.67 9.75 8.93
C LYS A 45 -8.89 11.05 8.93
N LEU A 46 -8.30 11.38 7.79
CA LEU A 46 -7.82 12.73 7.52
C LEU A 46 -9.00 13.62 7.08
N THR A 47 -8.78 14.93 7.12
CA THR A 47 -9.64 15.93 6.49
C THR A 47 -8.74 16.96 5.81
N GLY A 48 -9.30 17.72 4.88
CA GLY A 48 -8.61 18.85 4.25
C GLY A 48 -7.72 18.45 3.08
N ALA A 49 -6.58 19.12 2.94
CA ALA A 49 -5.77 19.08 1.73
C ALA A 49 -5.30 17.67 1.35
N VAL A 50 -4.65 16.94 2.26
CA VAL A 50 -4.09 15.61 1.94
C VAL A 50 -5.17 14.55 1.73
N ASP A 51 -6.29 14.61 2.46
CA ASP A 51 -7.44 13.71 2.26
C ASP A 51 -8.00 13.81 0.84
N ARG A 52 -8.23 15.05 0.38
CA ARG A 52 -8.67 15.32 -0.99
C ARG A 52 -7.58 15.01 -2.03
N ALA A 53 -6.33 15.34 -1.71
CA ALA A 53 -5.20 15.12 -2.61
C ALA A 53 -4.94 13.63 -2.83
N SER A 54 -5.05 12.81 -1.78
CA SER A 54 -4.96 11.36 -1.81
C SER A 54 -6.01 10.77 -2.76
N THR A 55 -7.27 11.18 -2.61
CA THR A 55 -8.35 10.76 -3.50
C THR A 55 -8.08 11.15 -4.95
N ALA A 56 -7.72 12.41 -5.21
CA ALA A 56 -7.46 12.89 -6.57
C ALA A 56 -6.23 12.20 -7.21
N ALA A 57 -5.16 11.99 -6.45
CA ALA A 57 -3.97 11.28 -6.94
C ALA A 57 -4.29 9.82 -7.30
N GLN A 58 -5.10 9.13 -6.50
CA GLN A 58 -5.56 7.78 -6.81
C GLN A 58 -6.43 7.74 -8.07
N ILE A 59 -7.30 8.74 -8.28
CA ILE A 59 -8.07 8.83 -9.53
C ILE A 59 -7.13 8.99 -10.74
N LEU A 60 -6.15 9.89 -10.68
CA LEU A 60 -5.16 10.08 -11.76
C LEU A 60 -4.35 8.81 -12.03
N LEU A 61 -3.96 8.09 -10.98
CA LEU A 61 -3.29 6.79 -11.09
C LEU A 61 -4.15 5.76 -11.81
N LEU A 62 -5.44 5.66 -11.45
CA LEU A 62 -6.36 4.70 -12.06
C LEU A 62 -6.70 5.08 -13.50
N GLU A 63 -6.86 6.37 -13.82
CA GLU A 63 -7.00 6.82 -15.21
C GLU A 63 -5.81 6.40 -16.07
N TYR A 64 -4.59 6.52 -15.54
CA TYR A 64 -3.37 6.10 -16.21
C TYR A 64 -3.29 4.57 -16.33
N ALA A 65 -3.54 3.83 -15.25
CA ALA A 65 -3.49 2.38 -15.23
C ALA A 65 -4.56 1.74 -16.15
N GLU A 66 -5.71 2.39 -16.32
CA GLU A 66 -6.79 1.96 -17.23
C GLU A 66 -6.40 2.02 -18.72
N GLY A 67 -5.25 2.60 -19.07
CA GLY A 67 -4.84 2.71 -20.46
C GLY A 67 -5.48 3.86 -21.22
N LYS A 68 -6.12 4.82 -20.52
CA LYS A 68 -6.69 6.01 -21.17
C LYS A 68 -5.64 6.76 -22.01
N PRO A 69 -6.01 7.35 -23.15
CA PRO A 69 -5.13 8.26 -23.88
C PRO A 69 -4.60 9.36 -22.94
N MET A 70 -3.33 9.75 -23.05
CA MET A 70 -2.76 10.75 -22.13
C MET A 70 -3.49 12.09 -22.18
N ALA A 71 -4.15 12.43 -23.28
CA ALA A 71 -4.99 13.62 -23.39
C ALA A 71 -6.24 13.59 -22.48
N GLU A 72 -6.68 12.40 -22.03
CA GLU A 72 -7.78 12.24 -21.08
C GLU A 72 -7.29 12.15 -19.63
N VAL A 73 -6.08 11.63 -19.39
CA VAL A 73 -5.51 11.48 -18.04
C VAL A 73 -5.23 12.85 -17.45
N GLY A 74 -5.92 13.21 -16.35
CA GLY A 74 -5.86 14.56 -15.79
C GLY A 74 -6.11 15.65 -16.83
N TRP A 75 -7.01 15.41 -17.79
CA TRP A 75 -7.29 16.31 -18.92
C TRP A 75 -6.05 16.69 -19.74
N GLY A 76 -5.09 15.78 -19.91
CA GLY A 76 -3.87 16.02 -20.68
C GLY A 76 -2.79 16.80 -19.94
N ARG A 77 -2.99 17.09 -18.65
CA ARG A 77 -2.07 17.91 -17.84
C ARG A 77 -1.17 17.08 -16.92
N ALA A 78 -1.54 15.84 -16.65
CA ALA A 78 -0.74 14.91 -15.85
C ALA A 78 0.29 14.18 -16.73
N THR A 79 1.50 14.01 -16.22
CA THR A 79 2.53 13.13 -16.80
C THR A 79 2.66 11.85 -15.98
N PRO A 80 3.25 10.76 -16.52
CA PRO A 80 3.54 9.55 -15.73
C PRO A 80 4.38 9.84 -14.48
N ALA A 81 5.34 10.77 -14.58
CA ALA A 81 6.15 11.20 -13.44
C ALA A 81 5.33 11.93 -12.36
N ASP A 82 4.29 12.69 -12.77
CA ASP A 82 3.37 13.29 -11.80
C ASP A 82 2.56 12.22 -11.08
N ILE A 83 2.06 11.23 -11.80
CA ILE A 83 1.25 10.15 -11.23
C ILE A 83 2.04 9.40 -10.15
N GLU A 84 3.29 9.00 -10.45
CA GLU A 84 4.15 8.38 -9.44
C GLU A 84 4.40 9.30 -8.24
N ARG A 85 4.74 10.57 -8.51
CA ARG A 85 5.09 11.54 -7.47
C ARG A 85 3.91 11.87 -6.55
N LEU A 86 2.72 12.04 -7.12
CA LEU A 86 1.51 12.40 -6.39
C LEU A 86 0.94 11.23 -5.57
N GLY A 87 1.34 9.99 -5.86
CA GLY A 87 1.05 8.82 -5.02
C GLY A 87 1.50 8.97 -3.56
N VAL A 88 2.42 9.90 -3.27
CA VAL A 88 2.84 10.20 -1.89
C VAL A 88 1.68 10.58 -0.98
N PHE A 89 0.61 11.19 -1.50
CA PHE A 89 -0.55 11.54 -0.67
C PHE A 89 -1.25 10.31 -0.10
N HIS A 90 -1.41 9.28 -0.92
CA HIS A 90 -2.04 8.03 -0.52
C HIS A 90 -1.13 7.22 0.41
N ALA A 91 0.16 7.16 0.10
CA ALA A 91 1.15 6.53 0.97
C ALA A 91 1.19 7.19 2.37
N GLU A 92 1.15 8.53 2.43
CA GLU A 92 1.13 9.28 3.70
C GLU A 92 -0.17 9.09 4.47
N GLU A 93 -1.31 9.02 3.77
CA GLU A 93 -2.57 8.66 4.39
C GLU A 93 -2.49 7.28 5.04
N PHE A 94 -1.99 6.25 4.35
CA PHE A 94 -1.81 4.94 4.95
C PHE A 94 -0.79 4.91 6.08
N ARG A 95 0.33 5.65 5.95
CA ARG A 95 1.33 5.78 7.01
C ARG A 95 0.71 6.30 8.32
N LEU A 96 -0.29 7.16 8.22
CA LEU A 96 -0.97 7.75 9.38
C LEU A 96 -2.20 6.95 9.83
N LEU A 97 -2.95 6.33 8.92
CA LEU A 97 -4.30 5.83 9.19
C LEU A 97 -4.47 4.31 9.10
N ALA A 98 -3.51 3.58 8.54
CA ALA A 98 -3.61 2.11 8.39
C ALA A 98 -2.39 1.37 8.94
N ARG A 99 -1.19 1.88 8.68
CA ARG A 99 0.07 1.24 9.06
C ARG A 99 0.42 1.30 10.56
N PRO A 100 0.01 2.31 11.36
CA PRO A 100 0.35 2.32 12.79
C PRO A 100 -0.15 1.05 13.49
N ARG A 101 0.74 0.35 14.21
CA ARG A 101 0.48 -0.99 14.76
C ARG A 101 -0.85 -1.13 15.48
N TYR A 102 -1.20 -0.14 16.32
CA TYR A 102 -2.47 -0.15 17.05
C TYR A 102 -3.70 -0.19 16.12
N VAL A 103 -3.68 0.62 15.06
CA VAL A 103 -4.77 0.67 14.06
C VAL A 103 -4.74 -0.58 13.17
N ALA A 104 -3.55 -0.97 12.74
CA ALA A 104 -3.33 -2.13 11.89
C ALA A 104 -3.82 -3.42 12.55
N LYS A 105 -3.54 -3.61 13.85
CA LYS A 105 -4.01 -4.75 14.66
C LYS A 105 -5.53 -4.84 14.70
N ALA A 106 -6.19 -3.71 14.98
CA ALA A 106 -7.65 -3.65 14.99
C ALA A 106 -8.24 -3.95 13.59
N ASN A 107 -7.66 -3.37 12.53
CA ASN A 107 -8.11 -3.57 11.15
C ASN A 107 -7.93 -5.03 10.66
N MET A 108 -6.91 -5.72 11.16
CA MET A 108 -6.58 -7.09 10.77
C MET A 108 -7.17 -8.15 11.70
N ALA A 109 -7.91 -7.78 12.75
CA ALA A 109 -8.42 -8.73 13.74
C ALA A 109 -9.26 -9.88 13.13
N GLY A 110 -10.01 -9.60 12.06
CA GLY A 110 -10.79 -10.62 11.34
C GLY A 110 -10.00 -11.42 10.30
N ILE A 111 -8.83 -10.92 9.85
CA ILE A 111 -8.04 -11.52 8.77
C ILE A 111 -6.82 -12.27 9.31
N ALA A 112 -6.19 -11.78 10.39
CA ALA A 112 -5.00 -12.38 10.99
C ALA A 112 -5.20 -13.86 11.38
N PRO A 113 -6.35 -14.29 11.94
CA PRO A 113 -6.59 -15.72 12.21
C PRO A 113 -6.58 -16.57 10.93
N LEU A 114 -7.13 -16.06 9.83
CA LEU A 114 -7.14 -16.74 8.53
C LEU A 114 -5.72 -16.88 7.96
N VAL A 115 -4.89 -15.85 8.13
CA VAL A 115 -3.47 -15.88 7.74
C VAL A 115 -2.73 -16.96 8.53
N VAL A 116 -2.91 -17.00 9.86
CA VAL A 116 -2.28 -18.02 10.70
C VAL A 116 -2.75 -19.43 10.34
N GLN A 117 -4.05 -19.61 10.08
CA GLN A 117 -4.62 -20.88 9.67
C GLN A 117 -4.08 -21.32 8.31
N GLY A 118 -3.98 -20.41 7.33
CA GLY A 118 -3.43 -20.70 6.00
C GLY A 118 -1.96 -21.12 6.04
N LEU A 119 -1.20 -20.65 7.04
CA LEU A 119 0.18 -21.06 7.26
C LEU A 119 0.31 -22.30 8.17
N ALA A 120 -0.77 -22.87 8.69
CA ALA A 120 -0.71 -24.05 9.56
C ALA A 120 -0.43 -25.35 8.77
N ARG A 121 0.29 -26.30 9.38
CA ARG A 121 0.61 -27.59 8.74
C ARG A 121 -0.65 -28.47 8.61
N GLY A 122 -0.82 -29.10 7.45
CA GLY A 122 -1.57 -30.36 7.29
C GLY A 122 -3.09 -30.29 7.42
N LYS A 123 -3.70 -29.09 7.38
CA LYS A 123 -5.15 -28.92 7.54
C LYS A 123 -5.80 -27.90 6.57
N GLY A 124 -5.07 -27.42 5.57
CA GLY A 124 -5.54 -26.37 4.66
C GLY A 124 -5.04 -26.54 3.22
N PRO A 125 -5.55 -25.71 2.29
CA PRO A 125 -5.12 -25.72 0.89
C PRO A 125 -3.63 -25.32 0.77
N VAL A 126 -2.99 -25.73 -0.33
CA VAL A 126 -1.59 -25.35 -0.64
C VAL A 126 -1.46 -23.83 -0.80
N VAL A 127 -2.53 -23.18 -1.28
CA VAL A 127 -2.63 -21.73 -1.44
C VAL A 127 -3.93 -21.25 -0.83
N THR A 128 -3.83 -20.23 0.04
CA THR A 128 -4.98 -19.46 0.53
C THR A 128 -4.90 -18.07 -0.06
N MET A 129 -5.93 -17.65 -0.78
CA MET A 129 -6.02 -16.30 -1.35
C MET A 129 -7.09 -15.48 -0.63
N ILE A 130 -6.71 -14.31 -0.15
CA ILE A 130 -7.62 -13.36 0.50
C ILE A 130 -7.67 -12.11 -0.36
N SER A 131 -8.77 -11.91 -1.07
CA SER A 131 -9.02 -10.70 -1.85
C SER A 131 -9.63 -9.64 -0.94
N GLY A 132 -8.88 -8.56 -0.71
CA GLY A 132 -9.28 -7.46 0.16
C GLY A 132 -9.06 -6.11 -0.51
N HIS A 133 -8.85 -5.09 0.32
CA HIS A 133 -8.56 -3.73 -0.12
C HIS A 133 -7.10 -3.36 0.16
N ASP A 134 -6.60 -2.34 -0.51
CA ASP A 134 -5.34 -1.65 -0.22
C ASP A 134 -5.11 -1.39 1.29
N THR A 135 -6.15 -1.03 2.03
CA THR A 135 -6.10 -0.78 3.48
C THR A 135 -5.73 -2.05 4.25
N ASN A 136 -6.14 -3.23 3.78
CA ASN A 136 -5.74 -4.51 4.37
C ASN A 136 -4.25 -4.79 4.10
N ILE A 137 -3.77 -4.50 2.89
CA ILE A 137 -2.35 -4.61 2.53
C ILE A 137 -1.50 -3.65 3.35
N ALA A 138 -1.90 -2.38 3.45
CA ALA A 138 -1.24 -1.37 4.29
C ALA A 138 -1.25 -1.77 5.77
N SER A 139 -2.38 -2.27 6.29
CA SER A 139 -2.46 -2.72 7.69
C SER A 139 -1.56 -3.94 7.94
N LEU A 140 -1.55 -4.94 7.06
CA LEU A 140 -0.64 -6.08 7.19
C LEU A 140 0.83 -5.64 7.09
N GLY A 141 1.14 -4.74 6.15
CA GLY A 141 2.45 -4.13 6.01
C GLY A 141 2.89 -3.41 7.28
N GLY A 142 2.00 -2.66 7.93
CA GLY A 142 2.27 -2.02 9.22
C GLY A 142 2.44 -2.99 10.39
N LEU A 143 1.67 -4.09 10.44
CA LEU A 143 1.80 -5.12 11.47
C LEU A 143 3.13 -5.89 11.39
N LEU A 144 3.62 -6.11 10.18
CA LEU A 144 4.84 -6.86 9.92
C LEU A 144 6.05 -5.94 9.64
N ASP A 145 5.83 -4.62 9.68
CA ASP A 145 6.80 -3.57 9.35
C ASP A 145 7.50 -3.79 8.00
N LEU A 146 6.69 -4.07 6.98
CA LEU A 146 7.12 -4.41 5.63
C LEU A 146 7.14 -3.17 4.74
N HIS A 147 8.23 -2.97 4.03
CA HIS A 147 8.41 -1.83 3.14
C HIS A 147 8.70 -2.26 1.72
N TRP A 148 8.10 -1.59 0.73
CA TRP A 148 8.28 -1.90 -0.69
C TRP A 148 8.23 -0.63 -1.54
N LYS A 149 8.77 -0.71 -2.76
CA LYS A 149 8.70 0.37 -3.76
C LYS A 149 8.55 -0.27 -5.14
N VAL A 150 7.31 -0.33 -5.61
CA VAL A 150 7.02 -0.77 -6.98
C VAL A 150 7.37 0.37 -7.93
N PRO A 151 8.05 0.13 -9.06
CA PRO A 151 8.28 1.15 -10.09
C PRO A 151 6.96 1.82 -10.53
N GLY A 152 6.96 3.16 -10.56
CA GLY A 152 5.78 3.96 -10.91
C GLY A 152 4.78 4.21 -9.77
N LEU A 153 5.04 3.73 -8.55
CA LEU A 153 4.21 3.99 -7.36
C LEU A 153 5.01 4.61 -6.23
N ALA A 154 4.36 5.37 -5.35
CA ALA A 154 5.00 5.83 -4.12
C ALA A 154 5.48 4.66 -3.24
N ALA A 155 6.49 4.91 -2.41
CA ALA A 155 6.96 3.90 -1.46
C ALA A 155 5.84 3.53 -0.49
N ASP A 156 5.74 2.25 -0.15
CA ASP A 156 4.71 1.67 0.72
C ASP A 156 3.26 1.81 0.25
N ASP A 157 3.04 2.29 -0.97
CA ASP A 157 1.71 2.38 -1.57
C ASP A 157 1.29 1.02 -2.14
N PRO A 158 0.12 0.46 -1.75
CA PRO A 158 -0.37 -0.78 -2.33
C PRO A 158 -0.69 -0.63 -3.82
N ALA A 159 -0.07 -1.46 -4.66
CA ALA A 159 -0.37 -1.52 -6.09
C ALA A 159 -1.76 -2.14 -6.36
N PRO A 160 -2.50 -1.68 -7.39
CA PRO A 160 -3.67 -2.40 -7.88
C PRO A 160 -3.30 -3.84 -8.26
N GLY A 161 -4.04 -4.82 -7.76
CA GLY A 161 -3.74 -6.24 -7.93
C GLY A 161 -2.48 -6.74 -7.21
N GLY A 162 -1.80 -5.88 -6.43
CA GLY A 162 -0.63 -6.24 -5.63
C GLY A 162 -0.99 -7.05 -4.39
N ALA A 163 -0.06 -7.91 -3.97
CA ALA A 163 -0.24 -8.80 -2.83
C ALA A 163 1.00 -8.85 -1.95
N ILE A 164 0.79 -8.82 -0.63
CA ILE A 164 1.74 -9.40 0.32
C ILE A 164 1.51 -10.90 0.30
N VAL A 165 2.52 -11.63 -0.14
CA VAL A 165 2.53 -13.09 -0.13
C VAL A 165 3.29 -13.55 1.10
N LEU A 166 2.74 -14.52 1.81
CA LEU A 166 3.37 -15.14 2.98
C LEU A 166 3.60 -16.61 2.66
N GLU A 167 4.85 -17.02 2.68
CA GLU A 167 5.25 -18.39 2.36
C GLU A 167 5.66 -19.13 3.63
N ARG A 168 5.14 -20.35 3.78
CA ARG A 168 5.64 -21.29 4.78
C ARG A 168 6.75 -22.15 4.17
N LEU A 169 7.95 -21.99 4.70
CA LEU A 169 9.13 -22.77 4.34
C LEU A 169 9.37 -23.86 5.40
N VAL A 170 9.87 -25.02 5.01
CA VAL A 170 10.19 -26.12 5.93
C VAL A 170 11.63 -26.58 5.68
N ASP A 171 12.45 -26.68 6.73
CA ASP A 171 13.81 -27.21 6.61
C ASP A 171 13.84 -28.75 6.57
N THR A 172 15.02 -29.33 6.36
CA THR A 172 15.22 -30.78 6.31
C THR A 172 14.92 -31.49 7.64
N ARG A 173 14.80 -30.75 8.75
CA ARG A 173 14.43 -31.26 10.07
C ARG A 173 12.93 -31.10 10.37
N GLY A 174 12.16 -30.59 9.40
CA GLY A 174 10.72 -30.37 9.54
C GLY A 174 10.34 -29.07 10.26
N GLN A 175 11.31 -28.20 10.57
CA GLN A 175 11.03 -26.92 11.21
C GLN A 175 10.44 -25.92 10.21
N ALA A 176 9.32 -25.30 10.59
CA ALA A 176 8.63 -24.33 9.75
C ALA A 176 9.07 -22.87 10.01
N TYR A 177 9.13 -22.10 8.93
CA TYR A 177 9.48 -20.69 8.89
C TYR A 177 8.50 -19.92 8.00
N VAL A 178 8.44 -18.60 8.18
CA VAL A 178 7.62 -17.69 7.37
C VAL A 178 8.50 -16.64 6.72
N ARG A 179 8.33 -16.44 5.41
CA ARG A 179 8.90 -15.36 4.60
C ARG A 179 7.77 -14.50 4.05
N ALA A 180 8.00 -13.19 3.94
CA ALA A 180 7.11 -12.27 3.24
C ALA A 180 7.72 -11.84 1.89
N LEU A 181 6.87 -11.65 0.89
CA LEU A 181 7.22 -11.00 -0.37
C LEU A 181 6.11 -10.01 -0.75
N TYR A 182 6.45 -8.96 -1.49
CA TYR A 182 5.49 -8.17 -2.24
C TYR A 182 5.53 -8.62 -3.70
N ARG A 183 4.37 -8.87 -4.29
CA ARG A 183 4.24 -9.17 -5.73
C ARG A 183 3.18 -8.28 -6.34
N SER A 184 3.48 -7.65 -7.46
CA SER A 184 2.52 -6.86 -8.24
C SER A 184 2.99 -6.71 -9.69
N GLN A 185 2.10 -6.33 -10.59
CA GLN A 185 2.53 -5.65 -11.81
C GLN A 185 3.02 -4.24 -11.46
N THR A 186 3.90 -3.67 -12.27
CA THR A 186 4.16 -2.22 -12.26
C THR A 186 2.95 -1.50 -12.86
N ILE A 187 2.82 -0.19 -12.61
CA ILE A 187 1.72 0.57 -13.20
C ILE A 187 1.79 0.60 -14.73
N GLU A 188 3.00 0.61 -15.29
CA GLU A 188 3.19 0.54 -16.74
C GLU A 188 2.78 -0.83 -17.31
N GLN A 189 3.10 -1.93 -16.59
CA GLN A 189 2.65 -3.27 -16.97
C GLN A 189 1.12 -3.39 -16.97
N ILE A 190 0.44 -2.76 -15.99
CA ILE A 190 -1.03 -2.72 -15.96
C ILE A 190 -1.55 -1.93 -17.16
N ARG A 191 -1.03 -0.71 -17.37
CA ARG A 191 -1.45 0.19 -18.46
C ARG A 191 -1.32 -0.43 -19.84
N THR A 192 -0.26 -1.19 -20.08
CA THR A 192 0.05 -1.78 -21.39
C THR A 192 -0.48 -3.19 -21.55
N LEU A 193 -1.17 -3.73 -20.54
CA LEU A 193 -1.60 -5.13 -20.49
C LEU A 193 -0.45 -6.11 -20.76
N ALA A 194 0.72 -5.83 -20.17
CA ALA A 194 1.92 -6.62 -20.37
C ALA A 194 1.70 -8.09 -19.98
N ASP A 195 2.10 -9.00 -20.86
CA ASP A 195 2.05 -10.44 -20.60
C ASP A 195 3.10 -10.81 -19.55
N PRO A 196 2.69 -11.33 -18.37
CA PRO A 196 3.62 -11.73 -17.31
C PRO A 196 4.59 -12.86 -17.71
N ALA A 197 4.32 -13.58 -18.80
CA ALA A 197 5.23 -14.58 -19.36
C ALA A 197 6.38 -13.95 -20.16
N VAL A 198 6.20 -12.73 -20.68
CA VAL A 198 7.20 -11.98 -21.44
C VAL A 198 7.91 -10.97 -20.55
N GLU A 199 7.15 -10.23 -19.74
CA GLU A 199 7.67 -9.24 -18.81
C GLU A 199 7.31 -9.65 -17.38
N ALA A 200 8.32 -10.10 -16.63
CA ALA A 200 8.10 -10.60 -15.28
C ALA A 200 7.51 -9.49 -14.37
N PRO A 201 6.50 -9.82 -13.54
CA PRO A 201 5.96 -8.87 -12.57
C PRO A 201 7.00 -8.51 -11.52
N TYR A 202 6.82 -7.35 -10.88
CA TYR A 202 7.61 -6.95 -9.73
C TYR A 202 7.45 -7.95 -8.58
N VAL A 203 8.58 -8.40 -8.03
CA VAL A 203 8.65 -9.23 -6.83
C VAL A 203 9.78 -8.74 -5.94
N ALA A 204 9.48 -8.51 -4.66
CA ALA A 204 10.49 -8.19 -3.66
C ALA A 204 10.31 -9.03 -2.41
N VAL A 205 11.38 -9.69 -1.95
CA VAL A 205 11.40 -10.34 -0.63
C VAL A 205 11.47 -9.24 0.43
N LEU A 206 10.52 -9.27 1.36
CA LEU A 206 10.38 -8.23 2.38
C LEU A 206 10.89 -8.75 3.72
N PRO A 207 11.87 -8.08 4.36
CA PRO A 207 12.30 -8.47 5.68
C PRO A 207 11.21 -8.18 6.71
N ILE A 208 10.73 -9.19 7.42
CA ILE A 208 9.83 -9.00 8.57
C ILE A 208 10.66 -8.48 9.76
N ALA A 209 10.37 -7.28 10.24
CA ALA A 209 11.14 -6.67 11.32
C ALA A 209 11.14 -7.56 12.58
N GLY A 210 12.29 -7.61 13.27
CA GLY A 210 12.47 -8.42 14.48
C GLY A 210 12.63 -9.94 14.24
N CYS A 211 12.57 -10.41 13.00
CA CYS A 211 12.82 -11.82 12.65
C CYS A 211 14.24 -12.04 12.11
N LYS A 212 14.94 -13.06 12.63
CA LYS A 212 16.29 -13.48 12.17
C LYS A 212 16.53 -14.98 12.33
N ALA A 213 15.57 -15.81 11.91
CA ALA A 213 15.72 -17.25 12.00
C ALA A 213 16.86 -17.74 11.10
N ARG A 214 17.65 -18.71 11.59
CA ARG A 214 18.81 -19.27 10.86
C ARG A 214 19.82 -18.24 10.36
N GLY A 215 19.90 -17.08 11.03
CA GLY A 215 20.79 -15.99 10.61
C GLY A 215 20.27 -15.15 9.43
N VAL A 216 19.13 -15.49 8.84
CA VAL A 216 18.53 -14.78 7.70
C VAL A 216 17.63 -13.66 8.22
N ILE A 217 17.98 -12.41 7.90
CA ILE A 217 17.19 -11.23 8.26
C ILE A 217 15.80 -11.31 7.63
N GLY A 218 14.76 -11.11 8.42
CA GLY A 218 13.37 -11.13 7.97
C GLY A 218 12.71 -12.51 7.93
N LEU A 219 13.47 -13.60 8.15
CA LEU A 219 12.91 -14.95 8.21
C LEU A 219 12.37 -15.23 9.62
N CYS A 220 11.07 -15.46 9.76
CA CYS A 220 10.46 -15.75 11.05
C CYS A 220 10.38 -17.26 11.32
N THR A 221 10.50 -17.68 12.58
CA THR A 221 9.87 -18.94 13.01
C THR A 221 8.35 -18.75 13.01
N MET A 222 7.58 -19.84 12.92
CA MET A 222 6.11 -19.75 13.02
C MET A 222 5.64 -19.02 14.29
N GLN A 223 6.29 -19.30 15.43
CA GLN A 223 5.96 -18.67 16.72
C GLN A 223 6.25 -17.16 16.70
N ALA A 224 7.41 -16.74 16.18
CA ALA A 224 7.76 -15.33 16.06
C ALA A 224 6.78 -14.60 15.14
N PHE A 225 6.40 -15.22 14.01
CA PHE A 225 5.43 -14.66 13.07
C PHE A 225 4.05 -14.45 13.71
N GLN A 226 3.52 -15.46 14.42
CA GLN A 226 2.24 -15.33 15.14
C GLN A 226 2.28 -14.23 16.19
N ALA A 227 3.42 -14.06 16.87
CA ALA A 227 3.61 -12.99 17.84
C ALA A 227 3.55 -11.60 17.19
N GLN A 228 4.04 -11.42 15.96
CA GLN A 228 3.94 -10.14 15.24
C GLN A 228 2.49 -9.71 14.98
N LEU A 229 1.58 -10.68 14.77
CA LEU A 229 0.17 -10.43 14.49
C LEU A 229 -0.67 -10.15 15.74
N THR A 230 -0.18 -10.54 16.91
CA THR A 230 -0.96 -10.55 18.17
C THR A 230 -0.41 -9.60 19.25
N ARG A 231 0.86 -9.20 19.18
CA ARG A 231 1.46 -8.17 20.03
C ARG A 231 1.04 -6.78 19.57
#